data_AF-A0A358M3A0-F1
#
_entry.id   AF-A0A358M3A0-F1
#
_cell.length_a   1.000
_cell.length_b   1.000
_cell.length_c   1.000
_cell.angle_alpha   90.00
_cell.angle_beta   90.00
_cell.angle_gamma   90.00
#
_symmetry.space_group_name_H-M   'P 1'
#
loop_
_entity.id
_entity.type
_entity.pdbx_description
1 polymer ?
#
loop_
_entity_poly.entity_id
_entity_poly.type
_entity_poly.pdbx_seq_one_letter_code
_entity_poly.pdbx_strand_id
1 'polypeptide(L)'
;LEKKEPYGYFAFDCSGFLKSVLLWGWKGDLDSLYGGATYIAEQDINQDGFEDLCNMNSDFANIVPGELLLIKGKHCGIYIGNGYAVECTSEWETSDDISGVMITQVENMITNESQRDHFVKSRTWDSHGKLPFIYYGDTSENGIKLSLDKYAYSPGEPISITIEGMNDAQYTNSRIYIYRIMDYSNPNDVELLRLNRWIYVSNGSHTSAPIYPPASPEGQTINAANYNSKGELVDLMVGDYMIVVHQGDASSPVLAKTTFRVSYPRIHNATYVEIPVTGTYDGEEVNLTEGWIDFTICGDLMDRGGWVGVYNKNTQAYGATTSIVWHYANDYLTSSYDRAGITGYDNIKMRIEYKTSSPENLKAVLFLGNGYYNVDECNINKVLKAVDKTVNSKGAVGAPQLTFNNSVESGGQIFIDYNGVTEKDAWIALTYADEVYSNTTGMWCYASTGKLWPLFDESKIVGRGRVVLSANTLDENSGLLHPLPPGNYLIVLYKDGGFVPLVKKTITIT
;
A
#
# COMPACT_ATOMS: atom_id res chain seq x y z
N LEU A 1 24.49 0.15 0.17
CA LEU A 1 23.38 -0.78 -0.13
C LEU A 1 23.16 -1.66 1.07
N GLU A 2 21.95 -1.66 1.61
CA GLU A 2 21.61 -2.45 2.78
C GLU A 2 21.01 -3.79 2.36
N LYS A 3 21.54 -4.84 2.97
CA LYS A 3 21.31 -6.24 2.57
C LYS A 3 19.92 -6.68 3.01
N LYS A 4 19.32 -7.61 2.26
CA LYS A 4 18.15 -8.36 2.72
C LYS A 4 18.48 -9.05 4.05
N GLU A 5 17.72 -8.73 5.09
CA GLU A 5 17.86 -9.34 6.41
C GLU A 5 17.20 -10.72 6.46
N PRO A 6 17.58 -11.60 7.41
CA PRO A 6 17.05 -12.97 7.52
C PRO A 6 15.51 -13.06 7.57
N TYR A 7 14.84 -12.01 8.02
CA TYR A 7 13.38 -11.94 8.18
C TYR A 7 12.65 -11.34 6.96
N GLY A 8 13.34 -11.12 5.84
CA GLY A 8 12.70 -10.78 4.57
C GLY A 8 12.46 -9.29 4.31
N TYR A 9 13.08 -8.39 5.09
CA TYR A 9 13.03 -6.95 4.86
C TYR A 9 14.34 -6.40 4.28
N PHE A 10 14.26 -5.19 3.71
CA PHE A 10 15.40 -4.37 3.33
C PHE A 10 15.54 -3.25 4.35
N ALA A 11 16.69 -3.19 4.99
CA ALA A 11 17.01 -2.05 5.83
C ALA A 11 17.36 -0.85 4.94
N PHE A 12 17.09 0.36 5.41
CA PHE A 12 17.57 1.59 4.80
C PHE A 12 17.92 2.60 5.89
N ASP A 13 18.93 3.43 5.66
CA ASP A 13 19.04 4.75 6.27
C ASP A 13 18.23 5.78 5.45
N CYS A 14 18.09 7.01 5.96
CA CYS A 14 17.34 8.07 5.27
C CYS A 14 17.86 8.33 3.84
N SER A 15 19.18 8.45 3.68
CA SER A 15 19.78 8.74 2.38
C SER A 15 19.81 7.51 1.46
N GLY A 16 20.05 6.33 2.01
CA GLY A 16 20.04 5.05 1.30
C GLY A 16 18.67 4.68 0.78
N PHE A 17 17.58 5.02 1.49
CA PHE A 17 16.22 4.88 0.98
C PHE A 17 16.05 5.72 -0.31
N LEU A 18 16.34 7.03 -0.26
CA LEU A 18 16.22 7.93 -1.41
C LEU A 18 17.07 7.47 -2.59
N LYS A 19 18.36 7.16 -2.37
CA LYS A 19 19.25 6.67 -3.43
C LYS A 19 18.77 5.36 -4.03
N SER A 20 18.34 4.41 -3.20
CA SER A 20 17.90 3.10 -3.68
C SER A 20 16.69 3.24 -4.58
N VAL A 21 15.68 4.01 -4.14
CA VAL A 21 14.43 4.19 -4.89
C VAL A 21 14.62 5.08 -6.12
N LEU A 22 15.33 6.20 -6.00
CA LEU A 22 15.37 7.23 -7.05
C LEU A 22 16.53 7.05 -8.04
N LEU A 23 17.65 6.47 -7.61
CA LEU A 23 18.90 6.45 -8.41
C LEU A 23 19.31 5.03 -8.80
N TRP A 24 19.17 4.06 -7.90
CA TRP A 24 19.67 2.69 -8.09
C TRP A 24 18.64 1.70 -8.61
N GLY A 25 17.41 2.16 -8.89
CA GLY A 25 16.37 1.37 -9.54
C GLY A 25 15.84 0.22 -8.67
N TRP A 26 15.74 0.43 -7.36
CA TRP A 26 15.16 -0.55 -6.43
C TRP A 26 13.71 -0.89 -6.80
N LYS A 27 13.33 -2.17 -6.66
CA LYS A 27 12.04 -2.73 -7.09
C LYS A 27 11.31 -3.51 -5.99
N GLY A 28 11.90 -3.67 -4.81
CA GLY A 28 11.36 -4.55 -3.77
C GLY A 28 11.47 -6.03 -4.12
N ASP A 29 12.40 -6.39 -5.01
CA ASP A 29 12.59 -7.78 -5.42
C ASP A 29 13.18 -8.63 -4.28
N LEU A 30 12.32 -9.39 -3.62
CA LEU A 30 12.70 -10.28 -2.51
C LEU A 30 13.67 -11.39 -2.93
N ASP A 31 13.79 -11.73 -4.22
CA ASP A 31 14.79 -12.69 -4.72
C ASP A 31 16.18 -12.07 -4.86
N SER A 32 16.29 -10.74 -4.81
CA SER A 32 17.54 -9.99 -4.93
C SER A 32 18.08 -9.56 -3.58
N LEU A 33 19.41 -9.64 -3.42
CA LEU A 33 20.12 -9.25 -2.18
C LEU A 33 19.83 -7.81 -1.74
N TYR A 34 19.61 -6.91 -2.69
CA TYR A 34 19.35 -5.48 -2.47
C TYR A 34 18.02 -5.02 -3.08
N GLY A 35 17.02 -5.91 -3.20
CA GLY A 35 15.68 -5.55 -3.68
C GLY A 35 15.63 -5.09 -5.14
N GLY A 36 16.60 -5.50 -5.95
CA GLY A 36 16.76 -5.10 -7.35
C GLY A 36 17.62 -3.85 -7.56
N ALA A 37 18.11 -3.20 -6.50
CA ALA A 37 18.95 -2.02 -6.62
C ALA A 37 20.36 -2.37 -7.16
N THR A 38 20.87 -1.53 -8.06
CA THR A 38 22.23 -1.61 -8.59
C THR A 38 23.07 -0.47 -8.04
N TYR A 39 24.11 -0.78 -7.27
CA TYR A 39 24.99 0.24 -6.71
C TYR A 39 25.73 1.00 -7.81
N ILE A 40 25.69 2.34 -7.72
CA ILE A 40 26.43 3.26 -8.60
C ILE A 40 27.22 4.19 -7.70
N ALA A 41 28.56 4.08 -7.72
CA ALA A 41 29.45 4.76 -6.78
C ALA A 41 29.36 6.28 -6.88
N GLU A 42 29.17 6.81 -8.09
CA GLU A 42 29.05 8.24 -8.39
C GLU A 42 27.76 8.85 -7.85
N GLN A 43 26.79 8.01 -7.46
CA GLN A 43 25.49 8.39 -6.92
C GLN A 43 25.40 8.10 -5.41
N ASP A 44 26.52 7.72 -4.76
CA ASP A 44 26.56 7.41 -3.34
C ASP A 44 26.75 8.68 -2.49
N ILE A 45 25.67 9.45 -2.41
CA ILE A 45 25.59 10.71 -1.67
C ILE A 45 24.79 10.54 -0.37
N ASN A 46 25.13 11.31 0.66
CA ASN A 46 24.34 11.36 1.90
C ASN A 46 23.32 12.53 1.84
N GLN A 47 22.65 12.83 2.95
CA GLN A 47 21.71 13.95 3.04
C GLN A 47 22.36 15.31 2.69
N ASP A 48 23.61 15.53 3.08
CA ASP A 48 24.33 16.77 2.77
C ASP A 48 24.68 16.85 1.28
N GLY A 49 25.05 15.71 0.68
CA GLY A 49 25.24 15.61 -0.76
C GLY A 49 23.95 15.87 -1.56
N PHE A 50 22.77 15.52 -1.02
CA PHE A 50 21.50 15.91 -1.62
C PHE A 50 21.23 17.42 -1.47
N GLU A 51 21.58 18.02 -0.33
CA GLU A 51 21.52 19.48 -0.12
C GLU A 51 22.32 20.21 -1.20
N ASP A 52 23.55 19.77 -1.47
CA ASP A 52 24.45 20.37 -2.47
C ASP A 52 23.92 20.31 -3.92
N LEU A 53 23.01 19.37 -4.20
CA LEU A 53 22.39 19.21 -5.53
C LEU A 53 21.13 20.08 -5.72
N CYS A 54 20.56 20.60 -4.63
CA CYS A 54 19.26 21.25 -4.65
C CYS A 54 19.36 22.75 -4.41
N ASN A 55 18.48 23.52 -5.04
CA ASN A 55 18.26 24.90 -4.62
C ASN A 55 17.26 24.92 -3.46
N MET A 56 17.78 24.91 -2.23
CA MET A 56 16.97 24.76 -1.02
C MET A 56 16.16 26.03 -0.69
N ASN A 57 14.94 25.84 -0.20
CA ASN A 57 14.02 26.86 0.26
C ASN A 57 13.45 26.49 1.65
N SER A 58 13.18 27.48 2.50
CA SER A 58 12.53 27.30 3.80
C SER A 58 11.04 27.64 3.80
N ASP A 59 10.49 28.12 2.67
CA ASP A 59 9.07 28.44 2.50
C ASP A 59 8.29 27.30 1.83
N PHE A 60 7.56 26.55 2.65
CA PHE A 60 6.79 25.38 2.26
C PHE A 60 5.45 25.69 1.56
N ALA A 61 5.08 26.96 1.37
CA ALA A 61 3.78 27.31 0.77
C ALA A 61 3.61 26.77 -0.66
N ASN A 62 4.71 26.59 -1.39
CA ASN A 62 4.72 26.18 -2.80
C ASN A 62 5.51 24.88 -3.06
N ILE A 63 5.75 24.07 -2.02
CA ILE A 63 6.40 22.77 -2.18
C ILE A 63 5.55 21.86 -3.09
N VAL A 64 6.21 21.15 -4.02
CA VAL A 64 5.54 20.21 -4.92
C VAL A 64 6.02 18.77 -4.71
N PRO A 65 5.17 17.74 -4.96
CA PRO A 65 5.54 16.35 -4.80
C PRO A 65 6.86 15.99 -5.50
N GLY A 66 7.66 15.16 -4.84
CA GLY A 66 9.00 14.76 -5.26
C GLY A 66 10.11 15.68 -4.76
N GLU A 67 9.82 16.83 -4.15
CA GLU A 67 10.87 17.67 -3.57
C GLU A 67 11.53 16.99 -2.37
N LEU A 68 12.85 17.16 -2.26
CA LEU A 68 13.65 16.76 -1.12
C LEU A 68 13.17 17.55 0.10
N LEU A 69 13.04 16.87 1.24
CA LEU A 69 12.88 17.48 2.55
C LEU A 69 14.17 17.25 3.35
N LEU A 70 14.66 18.26 4.04
CA LEU A 70 15.95 18.22 4.73
C LEU A 70 15.86 18.75 6.16
N ILE A 71 16.40 17.98 7.10
CA ILE A 71 16.89 18.47 8.40
C ILE A 71 18.40 18.56 8.28
N LYS A 72 18.92 19.78 8.32
CA LYS A 72 20.29 20.08 7.93
C LYS A 72 21.31 19.29 8.76
N GLY A 73 22.23 18.61 8.08
CA GLY A 73 23.26 17.80 8.72
C GLY A 73 22.76 16.53 9.42
N LYS A 74 21.46 16.20 9.35
CA LYS A 74 20.88 15.10 10.14
C LYS A 74 20.05 14.11 9.32
N HIS A 75 19.10 14.58 8.51
CA HIS A 75 18.05 13.70 7.99
C HIS A 75 17.45 14.21 6.68
N CYS A 76 16.93 13.30 5.86
CA CYS A 76 16.24 13.64 4.61
C CYS A 76 15.02 12.75 4.37
N GLY A 77 14.07 13.27 3.58
CA GLY A 77 12.88 12.59 3.12
C GLY A 77 12.43 13.14 1.78
N ILE A 78 11.31 12.64 1.25
CA ILE A 78 10.69 13.12 0.02
C ILE A 78 9.25 13.54 0.32
N TYR A 79 8.88 14.75 -0.10
CA TYR A 79 7.50 15.18 -0.06
C TYR A 79 6.67 14.41 -1.09
N ILE A 80 5.54 13.83 -0.69
CA ILE A 80 4.68 13.02 -1.57
C ILE A 80 3.33 13.68 -1.89
N GLY A 81 3.13 14.92 -1.46
CA GLY A 81 1.89 15.66 -1.68
C GLY A 81 0.95 15.66 -0.48
N ASN A 82 -0.09 16.49 -0.55
CA ASN A 82 -1.16 16.62 0.45
C ASN A 82 -0.67 16.83 1.91
N GLY A 83 0.50 17.43 2.10
CA GLY A 83 1.07 17.62 3.44
C GLY A 83 1.76 16.38 4.03
N TYR A 84 2.07 15.36 3.23
CA TYR A 84 2.74 14.13 3.67
C TYR A 84 4.11 13.94 3.03
N ALA A 85 4.98 13.23 3.73
CA ALA A 85 6.32 12.85 3.32
C ALA A 85 6.55 11.35 3.49
N VAL A 86 7.52 10.81 2.77
CA VAL A 86 8.12 9.51 3.06
C VAL A 86 9.55 9.72 3.53
N GLU A 87 9.90 9.09 4.64
CA GLU A 87 11.23 9.14 5.25
C GLU A 87 11.62 7.76 5.78
N CYS A 88 12.92 7.55 6.03
CA CYS A 88 13.39 6.37 6.76
C CYS A 88 14.06 6.79 8.06
N THR A 89 13.43 6.51 9.20
CA THR A 89 13.85 7.04 10.50
C THR A 89 13.79 6.00 11.62
N SER A 90 14.70 6.14 12.59
CA SER A 90 14.67 5.41 13.87
C SER A 90 14.26 6.30 15.04
N GLU A 91 13.93 7.58 14.79
CA GLU A 91 13.72 8.56 15.87
C GLU A 91 12.52 8.21 16.76
N TRP A 92 11.55 7.49 16.20
CA TRP A 92 10.31 7.10 16.87
C TRP A 92 10.34 5.69 17.44
N GLU A 93 11.51 5.06 17.53
CA GLU A 93 11.67 3.79 18.26
C GLU A 93 11.26 3.97 19.72
N THR A 94 10.05 3.54 20.03
CA THR A 94 9.60 3.22 21.38
C THR A 94 9.30 1.72 21.43
N SER A 95 8.98 1.18 22.59
CA SER A 95 8.57 -0.23 22.74
C SER A 95 7.44 -0.65 21.80
N ASP A 96 6.71 0.31 21.23
CA ASP A 96 5.43 0.10 20.55
C ASP A 96 5.42 0.65 19.11
N ASP A 97 6.49 1.28 18.64
CA ASP A 97 6.58 1.89 17.30
C ASP A 97 7.72 1.28 16.46
N ILE A 98 7.44 1.03 15.18
CA ILE A 98 8.36 0.41 14.22
C ILE A 98 9.26 1.48 13.61
N SER A 99 10.59 1.28 13.61
CA SER A 99 11.54 2.08 12.83
C SER A 99 11.61 1.65 11.36
N GLY A 100 11.98 2.58 10.50
CA GLY A 100 12.23 2.31 9.08
C GLY A 100 11.52 3.29 8.16
N VAL A 101 11.23 2.83 6.94
CA VAL A 101 10.57 3.63 5.90
C VAL A 101 9.10 3.81 6.28
N MET A 102 8.67 5.05 6.41
CA MET A 102 7.31 5.38 6.87
C MET A 102 6.78 6.67 6.23
N ILE A 103 5.47 6.85 6.30
CA ILE A 103 4.80 8.10 5.93
C ILE A 103 4.68 8.98 7.18
N THR A 104 5.08 10.25 7.05
CA THR A 104 4.92 11.26 8.09
C THR A 104 4.21 12.50 7.56
N GLN A 105 3.57 13.25 8.45
CA GLN A 105 2.97 14.53 8.12
C GLN A 105 4.03 15.64 8.16
N VAL A 106 4.03 16.54 7.18
CA VAL A 106 4.92 17.71 7.09
C VAL A 106 4.36 18.81 7.98
N GLU A 107 4.91 18.92 9.20
CA GLU A 107 4.45 19.86 10.22
C GLU A 107 4.48 21.32 9.74
N ASN A 108 5.44 21.69 8.88
CA ASN A 108 5.59 23.03 8.32
C ASN A 108 4.35 23.52 7.53
N MET A 109 3.49 22.62 7.07
CA MET A 109 2.29 22.94 6.29
C MET A 109 1.01 23.03 7.14
N ILE A 110 1.07 22.65 8.42
CA ILE A 110 -0.07 22.68 9.32
C ILE A 110 -0.25 24.11 9.83
N THR A 111 -1.32 24.77 9.38
CA THR A 111 -1.65 26.15 9.79
C THR A 111 -2.69 26.18 10.91
N ASN A 112 -3.41 25.08 11.11
CA ASN A 112 -4.43 24.92 12.14
C ASN A 112 -4.56 23.44 12.54
N GLU A 113 -5.07 23.21 13.75
CA GLU A 113 -5.14 21.86 14.33
C GLU A 113 -6.08 20.91 13.56
N SER A 114 -7.10 21.43 12.85
CA SER A 114 -7.99 20.57 12.07
C SER A 114 -7.34 19.92 10.83
N GLN A 115 -6.15 20.40 10.43
CA GLN A 115 -5.35 19.79 9.36
C GLN A 115 -4.44 18.67 9.88
N ARG A 116 -4.26 18.54 11.19
CA ARG A 116 -3.39 17.53 11.78
C ARG A 116 -4.03 16.15 11.65
N ASP A 117 -3.25 15.22 11.14
CA ASP A 117 -3.62 13.82 11.11
C ASP A 117 -3.03 13.15 12.35
N HIS A 118 -3.88 12.87 13.33
CA HIS A 118 -3.48 12.29 14.61
C HIS A 118 -3.13 10.79 14.51
N PHE A 119 -3.30 10.16 13.34
CA PHE A 119 -2.96 8.76 13.12
C PHE A 119 -1.57 8.56 12.52
N VAL A 120 -0.91 9.63 12.06
CA VAL A 120 0.47 9.58 11.56
C VAL A 120 1.40 10.45 12.40
N LYS A 121 2.68 10.08 12.45
CA LYS A 121 3.69 10.93 13.09
C LYS A 121 3.90 12.18 12.25
N SER A 122 4.15 13.32 12.89
CA SER A 122 4.47 14.56 12.19
C SER A 122 5.93 14.96 12.41
N ARG A 123 6.52 15.66 11.44
CA ARG A 123 7.90 16.12 11.47
C ARG A 123 8.03 17.53 10.91
N THR A 124 8.80 18.36 11.61
CA THR A 124 9.27 19.65 11.10
C THR A 124 10.56 19.47 10.32
N TRP A 125 10.63 20.10 9.16
CA TRP A 125 11.75 20.11 8.24
C TRP A 125 12.37 21.51 8.17
N ASP A 126 13.69 21.60 8.04
CA ASP A 126 14.38 22.90 7.97
C ASP A 126 14.20 23.57 6.61
N SER A 127 14.20 22.75 5.55
CA SER A 127 14.13 23.21 4.17
C SER A 127 13.67 22.11 3.22
N HIS A 128 13.34 22.51 2.00
CA HIS A 128 13.00 21.62 0.90
C HIS A 128 13.64 22.08 -0.42
N GLY A 129 13.73 21.21 -1.42
CA GLY A 129 14.31 21.57 -2.71
C GLY A 129 14.04 20.58 -3.84
N LYS A 130 14.04 21.09 -5.07
CA LYS A 130 13.86 20.28 -6.28
C LYS A 130 15.11 19.47 -6.58
N LEU A 131 14.95 18.15 -6.70
CA LEU A 131 16.00 17.22 -7.10
C LEU A 131 16.29 17.34 -8.60
N PRO A 132 17.55 17.48 -9.04
CA PRO A 132 17.87 17.77 -10.44
C PRO A 132 17.55 16.64 -11.42
N PHE A 133 17.29 15.44 -10.91
CA PHE A 133 16.93 14.25 -11.68
C PHE A 133 15.42 13.93 -11.63
N ILE A 134 14.61 14.78 -10.98
CA ILE A 134 13.15 14.71 -11.02
C ILE A 134 12.64 15.84 -11.92
N TYR A 135 11.81 15.48 -12.90
CA TYR A 135 11.14 16.46 -13.72
C TYR A 135 9.87 16.94 -13.02
N TYR A 136 9.89 18.18 -12.54
CA TYR A 136 8.76 18.73 -11.79
C TYR A 136 7.65 19.26 -12.68
N GLY A 137 7.92 19.61 -13.95
CA GLY A 137 6.90 19.99 -14.94
C GLY A 137 5.99 21.18 -14.63
N ASP A 138 5.98 21.66 -13.38
CA ASP A 138 5.02 22.61 -12.85
C ASP A 138 5.54 24.02 -13.11
N THR A 139 4.90 24.67 -14.07
CA THR A 139 5.05 26.11 -14.28
C THR A 139 3.66 26.72 -14.22
N SER A 140 3.47 27.60 -13.25
CA SER A 140 2.33 28.51 -13.17
C SER A 140 2.75 29.82 -13.83
N GLU A 141 2.21 30.15 -15.00
CA GLU A 141 2.33 31.51 -15.50
C GLU A 141 1.29 32.40 -14.82
N ASN A 142 1.68 33.61 -14.42
CA ASN A 142 0.78 34.64 -13.89
C ASN A 142 -0.07 34.23 -12.66
N GLY A 143 0.42 33.30 -11.83
CA GLY A 143 -0.26 32.87 -10.60
C GLY A 143 -1.38 31.86 -10.80
N ILE A 144 -1.49 31.25 -11.99
CA ILE A 144 -2.46 30.18 -12.27
C ILE A 144 -1.90 28.84 -11.78
N LYS A 145 -2.58 28.19 -10.82
CA LYS A 145 -2.18 26.88 -10.28
C LYS A 145 -2.98 25.77 -10.95
N LEU A 146 -2.27 24.74 -11.41
CA LEU A 146 -2.84 23.51 -11.94
C LEU A 146 -2.44 22.35 -11.00
N SER A 147 -3.44 21.63 -10.50
CA SER A 147 -3.25 20.48 -9.62
C SER A 147 -4.04 19.29 -10.14
N LEU A 148 -3.52 18.09 -9.91
CA LEU A 148 -4.21 16.82 -10.15
C LEU A 148 -4.54 16.15 -8.81
N ASP A 149 -5.52 15.26 -8.77
CA ASP A 149 -5.83 14.48 -7.56
C ASP A 149 -4.72 13.48 -7.22
N LYS A 150 -4.00 13.00 -8.23
CA LYS A 150 -2.85 12.10 -8.09
C LYS A 150 -1.84 12.25 -9.21
N TYR A 151 -0.69 11.61 -9.04
CA TYR A 151 0.43 11.67 -9.99
C TYR A 151 0.50 10.45 -10.94
N ALA A 152 -0.21 9.36 -10.65
CA ALA A 152 -0.23 8.15 -11.46
C ALA A 152 -1.65 7.62 -11.65
N TYR A 153 -1.97 7.23 -12.88
CA TYR A 153 -3.29 6.77 -13.31
C TYR A 153 -3.20 5.44 -14.06
N SER A 154 -4.23 4.61 -13.93
CA SER A 154 -4.41 3.45 -14.79
C SER A 154 -4.83 3.88 -16.20
N PRO A 155 -4.52 3.09 -17.25
CA PRO A 155 -5.00 3.35 -18.61
C PRO A 155 -6.53 3.53 -18.64
N GLY A 156 -6.98 4.68 -19.12
CA GLY A 156 -8.39 5.04 -19.23
C GLY A 156 -9.01 5.67 -17.98
N GLU A 157 -8.28 5.70 -16.86
CA GLU A 157 -8.79 6.22 -15.59
C GLU A 157 -9.11 7.73 -15.67
N PRO A 158 -10.20 8.20 -15.03
CA PRO A 158 -10.48 9.62 -14.89
C PRO A 158 -9.35 10.37 -14.17
N ILE A 159 -8.87 11.47 -14.76
CA ILE A 159 -7.93 12.40 -14.13
C ILE A 159 -8.73 13.60 -13.62
N SER A 160 -8.71 13.85 -12.32
CA SER A 160 -9.36 15.03 -11.74
C SER A 160 -8.38 16.20 -11.72
N ILE A 161 -8.85 17.34 -12.22
CA ILE A 161 -8.03 18.52 -12.49
C ILE A 161 -8.65 19.71 -11.77
N THR A 162 -7.84 20.35 -10.95
CA THR A 162 -8.18 21.60 -10.27
C THR A 162 -7.33 22.72 -10.85
N ILE A 163 -7.99 23.83 -11.23
CA ILE A 163 -7.31 25.03 -11.72
C ILE A 163 -7.74 26.23 -10.87
N GLU A 164 -6.77 26.97 -10.35
CA GLU A 164 -6.98 28.14 -9.51
C GLU A 164 -6.31 29.38 -10.12
N GLY A 165 -6.85 30.57 -9.85
CA GLY A 165 -6.23 31.84 -10.25
C GLY A 165 -6.56 32.34 -11.66
N MET A 166 -7.44 31.68 -12.41
CA MET A 166 -7.93 32.19 -13.71
C MET A 166 -9.10 33.17 -13.53
N ASN A 167 -9.25 34.12 -14.47
CA ASN A 167 -10.42 34.98 -14.57
C ASN A 167 -11.46 34.45 -15.59
N ASP A 168 -12.68 35.00 -15.59
CA ASP A 168 -13.80 34.55 -16.43
C ASP A 168 -13.47 34.48 -17.94
N ALA A 169 -12.71 35.45 -18.45
CA ALA A 169 -12.33 35.50 -19.85
C ALA A 169 -11.32 34.39 -20.21
N GLN A 170 -10.40 34.09 -19.29
CA GLN A 170 -9.46 32.99 -19.42
C GLN A 170 -10.19 31.63 -19.35
N TYR A 171 -11.13 31.46 -18.42
CA TYR A 171 -11.90 30.22 -18.26
C TYR A 171 -12.69 29.84 -19.51
N THR A 172 -13.29 30.83 -20.17
CA THR A 172 -14.15 30.58 -21.33
C THR A 172 -13.38 29.96 -22.49
N ASN A 173 -12.20 30.49 -22.82
CA ASN A 173 -11.49 30.13 -24.05
C ASN A 173 -10.40 29.07 -23.85
N SER A 174 -9.94 28.88 -22.62
CA SER A 174 -8.82 27.98 -22.35
C SER A 174 -9.19 26.51 -22.52
N ARG A 175 -8.19 25.73 -22.92
CA ARG A 175 -8.31 24.29 -23.12
C ARG A 175 -7.18 23.56 -22.43
N ILE A 176 -7.53 22.40 -21.89
CA ILE A 176 -6.63 21.45 -21.25
C ILE A 176 -6.26 20.43 -22.30
N TYR A 177 -4.97 20.18 -22.53
CA TYR A 177 -4.45 19.18 -23.47
C TYR A 177 -3.61 18.14 -22.73
N ILE A 178 -3.64 16.90 -23.23
CA ILE A 178 -2.70 15.86 -22.82
C ILE A 178 -1.59 15.72 -23.89
N TYR A 179 -0.35 15.71 -23.43
CA TYR A 179 0.85 15.44 -24.23
C TYR A 179 1.53 14.18 -23.70
N ARG A 180 2.10 13.38 -24.59
CA ARG A 180 3.03 12.31 -24.22
C ARG A 180 4.45 12.87 -24.18
N ILE A 181 5.19 12.55 -23.12
CA ILE A 181 6.60 12.89 -22.99
C ILE A 181 7.42 11.81 -23.71
N MET A 182 8.28 12.21 -24.64
CA MET A 182 9.04 11.29 -25.50
C MET A 182 10.51 11.15 -25.09
N ASP A 183 11.13 12.23 -24.59
CA ASP A 183 12.53 12.24 -24.12
C ASP A 183 12.71 13.21 -22.94
N TYR A 184 13.52 12.79 -21.97
CA TYR A 184 13.92 13.53 -20.77
C TYR A 184 15.36 14.06 -20.82
N SER A 185 16.08 13.88 -21.94
CA SER A 185 17.50 14.23 -22.06
C SER A 185 17.82 15.68 -21.68
N ASN A 186 16.85 16.58 -21.79
CA ASN A 186 16.95 17.96 -21.31
C ASN A 186 15.69 18.36 -20.52
N PRO A 187 15.76 18.54 -19.19
CA PRO A 187 14.61 18.94 -18.38
C PRO A 187 14.09 20.35 -18.71
N ASN A 188 14.86 21.18 -19.43
CA ASN A 188 14.41 22.49 -19.89
C ASN A 188 13.76 22.47 -21.29
N ASP A 189 13.90 21.38 -22.04
CA ASP A 189 13.44 21.26 -23.42
C ASP A 189 12.99 19.82 -23.70
N VAL A 190 11.83 19.47 -23.13
CA VAL A 190 11.24 18.13 -23.20
C VAL A 190 10.54 17.94 -24.54
N GLU A 191 10.83 16.84 -25.25
CA GLU A 191 10.12 16.51 -26.49
C GLU A 191 8.68 16.03 -26.17
N LEU A 192 7.69 16.78 -26.63
CA LEU A 192 6.28 16.51 -26.40
C LEU A 192 5.57 16.07 -27.68
N LEU A 193 4.91 14.91 -27.63
CA LEU A 193 3.98 14.47 -28.65
C LEU A 193 2.57 14.90 -28.26
N ARG A 194 1.99 15.85 -29.01
CA ARG A 194 0.60 16.27 -28.83
C ARG A 194 -0.35 15.13 -29.15
N LEU A 195 -1.20 14.79 -28.18
CA LEU A 195 -2.27 13.82 -28.39
C LEU A 195 -3.54 14.52 -28.89
N ASN A 196 -4.42 13.75 -29.52
CA ASN A 196 -5.75 14.23 -29.90
C ASN A 196 -6.70 14.17 -28.71
N ARG A 197 -6.30 14.73 -27.57
CA ARG A 197 -7.06 14.72 -26.32
C ARG A 197 -7.00 16.08 -25.67
N TRP A 198 -8.15 16.72 -25.58
CA TRP A 198 -8.30 18.00 -24.91
C TRP A 198 -9.74 18.24 -24.44
N ILE A 199 -9.94 19.16 -23.51
CA ILE A 199 -11.27 19.62 -23.06
C ILE A 199 -11.26 21.13 -22.84
N TYR A 200 -12.40 21.79 -22.96
CA TYR A 200 -12.56 23.17 -22.51
C TYR A 200 -12.51 23.24 -20.98
N VAL A 201 -11.81 24.23 -20.42
CA VAL A 201 -11.75 24.41 -18.96
C VAL A 201 -13.12 24.75 -18.38
N SER A 202 -13.96 25.47 -19.11
CA SER A 202 -15.26 25.97 -18.62
C SER A 202 -16.35 24.91 -18.48
N ASN A 203 -16.29 23.81 -19.24
CA ASN A 203 -17.38 22.83 -19.29
C ASN A 203 -16.91 21.37 -19.40
N GLY A 204 -15.60 21.11 -19.41
CA GLY A 204 -15.02 19.76 -19.50
C GLY A 204 -15.27 19.04 -20.82
N SER A 205 -15.84 19.72 -21.83
CA SER A 205 -16.24 19.08 -23.09
C SER A 205 -15.15 19.17 -24.15
N HIS A 206 -15.04 18.11 -24.95
CA HIS A 206 -14.24 18.10 -26.19
C HIS A 206 -15.05 18.54 -27.41
N THR A 207 -16.40 18.51 -27.33
CA THR A 207 -17.31 18.67 -28.48
C THR A 207 -18.26 19.85 -28.36
N SER A 208 -18.54 20.30 -27.13
CA SER A 208 -19.48 21.38 -26.84
C SER A 208 -18.72 22.69 -26.63
N ALA A 209 -19.01 23.68 -27.47
CA ALA A 209 -18.46 25.02 -27.28
C ALA A 209 -18.88 25.60 -25.90
N PRO A 210 -18.02 26.41 -25.27
CA PRO A 210 -18.32 27.13 -24.04
C PRO A 210 -19.54 28.04 -24.19
N ILE A 211 -20.34 28.15 -23.12
CA ILE A 211 -21.42 29.14 -23.01
C ILE A 211 -20.90 30.30 -22.14
N TYR A 212 -21.23 31.55 -22.51
CA TYR A 212 -20.86 32.74 -21.75
C TYR A 212 -22.06 33.22 -20.88
N PRO A 213 -21.84 33.61 -19.61
CA PRO A 213 -20.59 33.53 -18.85
C PRO A 213 -20.25 32.09 -18.45
N PRO A 214 -18.96 31.75 -18.25
CA PRO A 214 -18.56 30.40 -17.87
C PRO A 214 -19.15 30.04 -16.51
N ALA A 215 -19.58 28.78 -16.34
CA ALA A 215 -19.85 28.26 -15.00
C ALA A 215 -18.54 28.26 -14.21
N SER A 216 -18.59 28.63 -12.92
CA SER A 216 -17.45 28.45 -12.01
C SER A 216 -17.05 26.96 -12.04
N PRO A 217 -15.87 26.59 -12.54
CA PRO A 217 -15.53 25.18 -12.66
C PRO A 217 -15.10 24.67 -11.28
N GLU A 218 -16.01 23.97 -10.60
CA GLU A 218 -15.60 22.97 -9.61
C GLU A 218 -15.03 21.78 -10.40
N GLY A 219 -13.74 21.48 -10.22
CA GLY A 219 -13.03 20.27 -10.69
C GLY A 219 -13.35 19.76 -12.11
N GLN A 220 -12.41 19.87 -13.05
CA GLN A 220 -12.56 19.23 -14.37
C GLN A 220 -12.10 17.78 -14.35
N THR A 221 -12.69 16.93 -15.18
CA THR A 221 -12.26 15.54 -15.31
C THR A 221 -11.93 15.20 -16.75
N ILE A 222 -10.76 14.58 -16.98
CA ILE A 222 -10.36 14.06 -18.29
C ILE A 222 -9.81 12.65 -18.15
N ASN A 223 -10.35 11.68 -18.88
CA ASN A 223 -9.80 10.32 -18.83
C ASN A 223 -8.38 10.26 -19.41
N ALA A 224 -7.53 9.40 -18.83
CA ALA A 224 -6.24 8.94 -19.32
C ALA A 224 -6.41 8.09 -20.60
N ALA A 225 -7.00 8.69 -21.64
CA ALA A 225 -7.30 8.12 -22.93
C ALA A 225 -7.10 9.16 -24.05
N ASN A 226 -6.96 8.72 -25.30
CA ASN A 226 -6.77 9.54 -26.48
C ASN A 226 -7.69 9.10 -27.62
N TYR A 227 -8.10 10.01 -28.50
CA TYR A 227 -8.83 9.64 -29.70
C TYR A 227 -7.89 9.08 -30.77
N ASN A 228 -8.22 7.90 -31.31
CA ASN A 228 -7.51 7.32 -32.45
C ASN A 228 -7.92 8.00 -33.78
N SER A 229 -7.32 7.58 -34.90
CA SER A 229 -7.60 8.14 -36.23
C SER A 229 -9.04 7.92 -36.72
N LYS A 230 -9.81 7.05 -36.06
CA LYS A 230 -11.23 6.80 -36.33
C LYS A 230 -12.17 7.60 -35.42
N GLY A 231 -11.63 8.40 -34.49
CA GLY A 231 -12.41 9.16 -33.52
C GLY A 231 -12.91 8.31 -32.34
N GLU A 232 -12.36 7.12 -32.13
CA GLU A 232 -12.68 6.27 -30.99
C GLU A 232 -11.74 6.59 -29.83
N LEU A 233 -12.27 6.67 -28.62
CA LEU A 233 -11.47 6.89 -27.42
C LEU A 233 -10.76 5.58 -27.06
N VAL A 234 -9.43 5.61 -26.99
CA VAL A 234 -8.57 4.47 -26.63
C VAL A 234 -7.69 4.85 -25.45
N ASP A 235 -7.42 3.91 -24.53
CA ASP A 235 -6.62 4.21 -23.35
C ASP A 235 -5.22 4.70 -23.70
N LEU A 236 -4.66 5.57 -22.86
CA LEU A 236 -3.26 5.93 -22.95
C LEU A 236 -2.39 4.71 -22.67
N MET A 237 -1.33 4.56 -23.45
CA MET A 237 -0.30 3.55 -23.17
C MET A 237 0.45 3.93 -21.89
N VAL A 238 1.05 2.95 -21.23
CA VAL A 238 1.95 3.23 -20.11
C VAL A 238 3.10 4.15 -20.53
N GLY A 239 3.45 5.08 -19.65
CA GLY A 239 4.47 6.10 -19.90
C GLY A 239 4.19 7.40 -19.18
N ASP A 240 5.00 8.39 -19.48
CA ASP A 240 4.93 9.70 -18.84
C ASP A 240 4.22 10.72 -19.75
N TYR A 241 3.41 11.57 -19.10
CA TYR A 241 2.51 12.49 -19.77
C TYR A 241 2.52 13.85 -19.07
N MET A 242 2.01 14.83 -19.80
CA MET A 242 1.89 16.21 -19.33
C MET A 242 0.48 16.71 -19.62
N ILE A 243 -0.10 17.38 -18.63
CA ILE A 243 -1.32 18.17 -18.80
C ILE A 243 -0.90 19.62 -18.96
N VAL A 244 -1.41 20.27 -20.01
CA VAL A 244 -1.09 21.66 -20.33
C VAL A 244 -2.38 22.44 -20.54
N VAL A 245 -2.52 23.54 -19.83
CA VAL A 245 -3.60 24.52 -20.00
C VAL A 245 -3.11 25.59 -20.95
N HIS A 246 -3.71 25.68 -22.13
CA HIS A 246 -3.47 26.75 -23.09
C HIS A 246 -4.58 27.80 -22.99
N GLN A 247 -4.25 29.07 -23.25
CA GLN A 247 -5.23 30.17 -23.27
C GLN A 247 -6.35 29.99 -24.33
N GLY A 248 -6.09 29.16 -25.34
CA GLY A 248 -6.99 28.87 -26.43
C GLY A 248 -6.72 27.48 -26.99
N ASP A 249 -6.23 27.42 -28.23
CA ASP A 249 -5.79 26.17 -28.83
C ASP A 249 -4.33 25.81 -28.45
N ALA A 250 -3.84 24.67 -28.93
CA ALA A 250 -2.49 24.19 -28.65
C ALA A 250 -1.36 25.11 -29.21
N SER A 251 -1.68 26.09 -30.06
CA SER A 251 -0.71 27.10 -30.52
C SER A 251 -0.72 28.38 -29.66
N SER A 252 -1.69 28.49 -28.76
CA SER A 252 -1.82 29.62 -27.84
C SER A 252 -0.83 29.51 -26.68
N PRO A 253 -0.52 30.61 -25.97
CA PRO A 253 0.36 30.59 -24.80
C PRO A 253 -0.07 29.57 -23.75
N VAL A 254 0.93 28.96 -23.11
CA VAL A 254 0.74 28.03 -21.98
C VAL A 254 0.48 28.85 -20.72
N LEU A 255 -0.63 28.58 -20.05
CA LEU A 255 -1.00 29.24 -18.78
C LEU A 255 -0.51 28.46 -17.57
N ALA A 256 -0.61 27.13 -17.63
CA ALA A 256 -0.12 26.23 -16.61
C ALA A 256 0.15 24.85 -17.20
N LYS A 257 1.05 24.09 -16.60
CA LYS A 257 1.28 22.68 -16.93
C LYS A 257 1.75 21.90 -15.72
N THR A 258 1.51 20.59 -15.75
CA THR A 258 1.96 19.62 -14.74
C THR A 258 2.13 18.24 -15.39
N THR A 259 2.76 17.30 -14.69
CA THR A 259 3.01 15.94 -15.20
C THR A 259 2.25 14.87 -14.44
N PHE A 260 2.05 13.75 -15.13
CA PHE A 260 1.52 12.53 -14.54
C PHE A 260 2.05 11.31 -15.27
N ARG A 261 1.96 10.13 -14.65
CA ARG A 261 2.29 8.85 -15.25
C ARG A 261 1.04 8.03 -15.52
N VAL A 262 1.04 7.30 -16.63
CA VAL A 262 0.10 6.20 -16.85
C VAL A 262 0.85 4.89 -16.60
N SER A 263 0.33 4.06 -15.71
CA SER A 263 0.91 2.76 -15.36
C SER A 263 -0.18 1.72 -15.18
N TYR A 264 0.09 0.47 -15.56
CA TYR A 264 -0.81 -0.61 -15.21
C TYR A 264 -0.85 -0.83 -13.69
N PRO A 265 -1.97 -1.33 -13.14
CA PRO A 265 -2.00 -1.81 -11.77
C PRO A 265 -0.97 -2.92 -11.59
N ARG A 266 -0.40 -2.97 -10.40
CA ARG A 266 0.71 -3.85 -10.06
C ARG A 266 0.32 -4.85 -9.00
N ILE A 267 0.87 -6.06 -9.09
CA ILE A 267 0.78 -7.09 -8.06
C ILE A 267 2.14 -7.23 -7.38
N HIS A 268 2.16 -7.23 -6.05
CA HIS A 268 3.39 -7.37 -5.29
C HIS A 268 3.13 -8.01 -3.92
N ASN A 269 4.19 -8.18 -3.13
CA ASN A 269 4.16 -8.84 -1.82
C ASN A 269 3.53 -10.24 -1.85
N ALA A 270 3.70 -10.97 -2.96
CA ALA A 270 3.17 -12.31 -3.09
C ALA A 270 3.93 -13.27 -2.16
N THR A 271 3.24 -13.76 -1.14
CA THR A 271 3.81 -14.64 -0.12
C THR A 271 2.96 -15.89 0.04
N TYR A 272 3.61 -17.05 0.01
CA TYR A 272 2.99 -18.29 0.40
C TYR A 272 3.17 -18.48 1.89
N VAL A 273 2.05 -18.52 2.59
CA VAL A 273 2.01 -18.85 3.99
C VAL A 273 1.81 -20.35 4.11
N GLU A 274 2.82 -21.03 4.65
CA GLU A 274 2.66 -22.41 5.08
C GLU A 274 2.28 -22.47 6.54
N ILE A 275 1.27 -23.30 6.84
CA ILE A 275 0.92 -23.72 8.18
C ILE A 275 1.41 -25.17 8.38
N PRO A 276 2.52 -25.39 9.13
CA PRO A 276 2.86 -26.72 9.61
C PRO A 276 1.83 -27.14 10.67
N VAL A 277 1.04 -28.20 10.41
CA VAL A 277 0.24 -28.86 11.44
C VAL A 277 0.98 -30.11 11.86
N THR A 278 1.74 -29.99 12.95
CA THR A 278 2.18 -31.14 13.73
C THR A 278 1.36 -31.14 15.02
N GLY A 279 0.71 -32.26 15.32
CA GLY A 279 -0.08 -32.40 16.53
C GLY A 279 -0.36 -33.87 16.82
N THR A 280 -0.55 -34.21 18.08
CA THR A 280 -0.92 -35.56 18.50
C THR A 280 -2.39 -35.57 18.90
N TYR A 281 -3.22 -36.34 18.19
CA TYR A 281 -4.64 -36.54 18.51
C TYR A 281 -4.85 -37.99 18.93
N ASP A 282 -5.32 -38.21 20.16
CA ASP A 282 -5.53 -39.56 20.73
C ASP A 282 -4.29 -40.49 20.65
N GLY A 283 -3.09 -39.91 20.72
CA GLY A 283 -1.82 -40.63 20.59
C GLY A 283 -1.30 -40.81 19.16
N GLU A 284 -2.03 -40.36 18.13
CA GLU A 284 -1.59 -40.38 16.73
C GLU A 284 -1.09 -39.02 16.25
N GLU A 285 0.03 -39.01 15.53
CA GLU A 285 0.61 -37.81 14.93
C GLU A 285 -0.17 -37.44 13.65
N VAL A 286 -0.88 -36.31 13.69
CA VAL A 286 -1.64 -35.76 12.56
C VAL A 286 -0.78 -34.71 11.87
N ASN A 287 -0.32 -35.03 10.66
CA ASN A 287 0.38 -34.10 9.77
C ASN A 287 -0.61 -33.51 8.76
N LEU A 288 -1.13 -32.32 9.05
CA LEU A 288 -1.88 -31.52 8.09
C LEU A 288 -0.99 -30.35 7.64
N THR A 289 -1.16 -29.92 6.40
CA THR A 289 -0.52 -28.70 5.90
C THR A 289 -1.61 -27.94 5.21
N GLU A 290 -1.92 -26.76 5.72
CA GLU A 290 -2.75 -25.77 5.04
C GLU A 290 -1.79 -24.74 4.43
N GLY A 291 -2.20 -24.14 3.32
CA GLY A 291 -1.42 -23.14 2.63
C GLY A 291 -2.34 -22.12 1.98
N TRP A 292 -1.89 -20.89 1.93
CA TRP A 292 -2.52 -19.86 1.12
C TRP A 292 -1.45 -18.91 0.59
N ILE A 293 -1.85 -18.12 -0.40
CA ILE A 293 -1.02 -17.10 -1.02
C ILE A 293 -1.67 -15.76 -0.69
N ASP A 294 -0.94 -14.90 0.00
CA ASP A 294 -1.30 -13.51 0.24
C ASP A 294 -0.57 -12.62 -0.79
N PHE A 295 -1.23 -11.58 -1.30
CA PHE A 295 -0.62 -10.59 -2.18
C PHE A 295 -1.38 -9.27 -2.14
N THR A 296 -0.72 -8.22 -2.61
CA THR A 296 -1.28 -6.87 -2.71
C THR A 296 -1.37 -6.44 -4.17
N ILE A 297 -2.48 -5.82 -4.55
CA ILE A 297 -2.65 -5.14 -5.82
C ILE A 297 -2.66 -3.63 -5.54
N CYS A 298 -1.83 -2.89 -6.27
CA CYS A 298 -1.80 -1.43 -6.26
C CYS A 298 -2.31 -0.86 -7.57
N GLY A 299 -3.18 0.15 -7.49
CA GLY A 299 -3.68 0.90 -8.63
C GLY A 299 -5.07 0.46 -9.06
N ASP A 300 -5.73 1.31 -9.85
CA ASP A 300 -7.12 1.11 -10.23
C ASP A 300 -7.27 -0.08 -11.20
N LEU A 301 -8.07 -1.07 -10.83
CA LEU A 301 -8.43 -2.21 -11.66
C LEU A 301 -9.49 -1.87 -12.72
N MET A 302 -10.05 -0.65 -12.64
CA MET A 302 -11.09 -0.08 -13.49
C MET A 302 -12.40 -0.88 -13.42
N ASP A 303 -13.43 -0.41 -14.14
CA ASP A 303 -14.72 -1.11 -14.32
C ASP A 303 -14.61 -2.48 -15.05
N ARG A 304 -13.40 -2.87 -15.45
CA ARG A 304 -13.13 -4.06 -16.30
C ARG A 304 -13.04 -5.34 -15.50
N GLY A 305 -12.78 -5.23 -14.20
CA GLY A 305 -12.45 -6.35 -13.34
C GLY A 305 -11.00 -6.82 -13.48
N GLY A 306 -10.49 -7.44 -12.42
CA GLY A 306 -9.15 -8.04 -12.37
C GLY A 306 -9.21 -9.52 -12.03
N TRP A 307 -8.29 -10.31 -12.57
CA TRP A 307 -8.11 -11.72 -12.20
C TRP A 307 -6.69 -11.94 -11.73
N VAL A 308 -6.53 -12.77 -10.70
CA VAL A 308 -5.21 -13.26 -10.30
C VAL A 308 -5.16 -14.77 -10.51
N GLY A 309 -4.13 -15.19 -11.22
CA GLY A 309 -3.82 -16.61 -11.44
C GLY A 309 -2.46 -16.98 -10.86
N VAL A 310 -2.33 -18.21 -10.38
CA VAL A 310 -1.07 -18.74 -9.85
C VAL A 310 -0.45 -19.69 -10.87
N TYR A 311 0.83 -19.48 -11.18
CA TYR A 311 1.55 -20.23 -12.20
C TYR A 311 2.91 -20.71 -11.70
N ASN A 312 3.49 -21.67 -12.41
CA ASN A 312 4.92 -21.95 -12.26
C ASN A 312 5.74 -20.71 -12.63
N LYS A 313 6.79 -20.41 -11.85
CA LYS A 313 7.67 -19.24 -11.97
C LYS A 313 8.19 -19.02 -13.39
N ASN A 314 8.50 -20.10 -14.09
CA ASN A 314 9.05 -20.07 -15.46
C ASN A 314 7.99 -19.93 -16.57
N THR A 315 6.70 -19.84 -16.24
CA THR A 315 5.63 -19.69 -17.24
C THR A 315 5.74 -18.32 -17.91
N GLN A 316 5.70 -18.28 -19.24
CA GLN A 316 5.75 -17.04 -20.03
C GLN A 316 4.52 -16.85 -20.94
N ALA A 317 3.66 -17.87 -21.06
CA ALA A 317 2.48 -17.85 -21.93
C ALA A 317 1.24 -18.32 -21.14
N TYR A 318 0.41 -17.36 -20.74
CA TYR A 318 -0.73 -17.59 -19.84
C TYR A 318 -2.02 -17.97 -20.56
N GLY A 319 -2.23 -17.55 -21.80
CA GLY A 319 -3.46 -17.87 -22.56
C GLY A 319 -3.59 -19.33 -23.01
N ALA A 320 -2.50 -20.11 -23.01
CA ALA A 320 -2.50 -21.54 -23.36
C ALA A 320 -2.27 -22.45 -22.14
N THR A 321 -1.84 -21.87 -21.01
CA THR A 321 -1.52 -22.59 -19.79
C THR A 321 -2.58 -22.28 -18.76
N THR A 322 -3.30 -23.29 -18.27
CA THR A 322 -4.28 -23.07 -17.20
C THR A 322 -3.54 -22.70 -15.92
N SER A 323 -3.93 -21.60 -15.27
CA SER A 323 -3.40 -21.33 -13.92
C SER A 323 -3.84 -22.40 -12.92
N ILE A 324 -3.00 -22.60 -11.92
CA ILE A 324 -3.16 -23.61 -10.88
C ILE A 324 -4.37 -23.28 -10.00
N VAL A 325 -4.53 -22.00 -9.65
CA VAL A 325 -5.69 -21.48 -8.92
C VAL A 325 -5.99 -20.07 -9.41
N TRP A 326 -7.29 -19.79 -9.59
CA TRP A 326 -7.79 -18.52 -10.09
C TRP A 326 -8.67 -17.84 -9.04
N HIS A 327 -8.55 -16.52 -8.95
CA HIS A 327 -9.44 -15.71 -8.13
C HIS A 327 -9.82 -14.43 -8.87
N TYR A 328 -11.08 -14.04 -8.77
CA TYR A 328 -11.55 -12.75 -9.27
C TYR A 328 -11.23 -11.67 -8.22
N ALA A 329 -10.51 -10.63 -8.61
CA ALA A 329 -10.04 -9.59 -7.69
C ALA A 329 -11.18 -8.80 -7.07
N ASN A 330 -12.24 -8.55 -7.84
CA ASN A 330 -13.35 -7.70 -7.40
C ASN A 330 -14.26 -8.36 -6.35
N ASP A 331 -14.23 -9.69 -6.20
CA ASP A 331 -14.98 -10.36 -5.12
C ASP A 331 -14.47 -9.91 -3.73
N TYR A 332 -13.19 -9.56 -3.62
CA TYR A 332 -12.58 -9.02 -2.40
C TYR A 332 -12.94 -7.55 -2.14
N LEU A 333 -13.10 -6.74 -3.19
CA LEU A 333 -13.53 -5.34 -3.08
C LEU A 333 -14.91 -5.21 -2.41
N THR A 334 -15.76 -6.23 -2.50
CA THR A 334 -17.14 -6.17 -1.98
C THR A 334 -17.33 -6.76 -0.59
N SER A 335 -16.33 -7.44 0.00
CA SER A 335 -16.62 -8.43 1.05
C SER A 335 -15.98 -8.25 2.44
N SER A 336 -14.97 -7.41 2.73
CA SER A 336 -14.58 -7.21 4.16
C SER A 336 -13.67 -6.04 4.54
N TYR A 337 -12.87 -5.46 3.65
CA TYR A 337 -11.81 -4.51 4.03
C TYR A 337 -12.09 -3.04 3.71
N ASP A 338 -13.27 -2.74 3.18
CA ASP A 338 -13.67 -1.39 2.76
C ASP A 338 -14.25 -0.55 3.92
N ARG A 339 -13.60 -0.59 5.10
CA ARG A 339 -13.93 0.31 6.21
C ARG A 339 -13.10 1.59 6.13
N ALA A 340 -13.41 2.40 5.13
CA ALA A 340 -13.33 3.87 5.11
C ALA A 340 -13.13 4.28 3.65
N GLY A 341 -13.99 5.16 3.14
CA GLY A 341 -13.92 5.70 1.77
C GLY A 341 -12.64 6.50 1.51
N ILE A 342 -11.53 5.81 1.35
CA ILE A 342 -10.27 6.34 0.85
C ILE A 342 -10.37 6.28 -0.68
N THR A 343 -10.86 7.37 -1.26
CA THR A 343 -10.74 7.62 -2.70
C THR A 343 -9.27 7.87 -3.02
N GLY A 344 -8.60 6.91 -3.64
CA GLY A 344 -7.23 7.07 -4.18
C GLY A 344 -6.42 5.77 -4.18
N TYR A 345 -5.80 5.47 -5.33
CA TYR A 345 -4.80 4.41 -5.58
C TYR A 345 -4.97 3.14 -4.72
N ASP A 346 -5.95 2.31 -5.09
CA ASP A 346 -6.38 1.15 -4.29
C ASP A 346 -5.21 0.23 -3.92
N ASN A 347 -5.08 -0.04 -2.62
CA ASN A 347 -4.22 -1.09 -2.07
C ASN A 347 -5.10 -2.28 -1.68
N ILE A 348 -5.38 -3.16 -2.63
CA ILE A 348 -6.24 -4.32 -2.42
C ILE A 348 -5.40 -5.47 -1.91
N LYS A 349 -5.63 -5.90 -0.67
CA LYS A 349 -5.02 -7.11 -0.12
C LYS A 349 -5.92 -8.30 -0.38
N MET A 350 -5.32 -9.39 -0.85
CA MET A 350 -6.04 -10.59 -1.25
C MET A 350 -5.37 -11.85 -0.72
N ARG A 351 -6.19 -12.87 -0.48
CA ARG A 351 -5.76 -14.21 -0.08
C ARG A 351 -6.37 -15.25 -1.02
N ILE A 352 -5.57 -16.20 -1.45
CA ILE A 352 -6.01 -17.37 -2.22
C ILE A 352 -5.59 -18.64 -1.48
N GLU A 353 -6.55 -19.47 -1.09
CA GLU A 353 -6.26 -20.80 -0.54
C GLU A 353 -5.64 -21.69 -1.61
N TYR A 354 -4.44 -22.22 -1.31
CA TYR A 354 -3.75 -23.13 -2.21
C TYR A 354 -2.70 -23.92 -1.43
N LYS A 355 -2.69 -25.25 -1.57
CA LYS A 355 -1.75 -26.11 -0.85
C LYS A 355 -0.63 -26.58 -1.78
N THR A 356 0.62 -26.30 -1.41
CA THR A 356 1.82 -26.77 -2.13
C THR A 356 3.00 -27.01 -1.20
N SER A 357 3.87 -27.94 -1.57
CA SER A 357 5.16 -28.19 -0.89
C SER A 357 6.32 -27.39 -1.49
N SER A 358 6.10 -26.70 -2.62
CA SER A 358 7.14 -25.98 -3.36
C SER A 358 6.67 -24.59 -3.83
N PRO A 359 6.24 -23.72 -2.91
CA PRO A 359 5.76 -22.38 -3.25
C PRO A 359 6.78 -21.47 -3.92
N GLU A 360 8.08 -21.66 -3.66
CA GLU A 360 9.18 -20.91 -4.26
C GLU A 360 9.30 -21.08 -5.78
N ASN A 361 8.64 -22.11 -6.33
CA ASN A 361 8.55 -22.36 -7.77
C ASN A 361 7.34 -21.70 -8.42
N LEU A 362 6.60 -20.86 -7.68
CA LEU A 362 5.35 -20.24 -8.14
C LEU A 362 5.49 -18.72 -8.27
N LYS A 363 4.56 -18.15 -9.03
CA LYS A 363 4.32 -16.71 -9.12
C LYS A 363 2.83 -16.43 -9.22
N ALA A 364 2.43 -15.27 -8.72
CA ALA A 364 1.11 -14.70 -8.93
C ALA A 364 1.15 -13.77 -10.15
N VAL A 365 0.11 -13.82 -10.98
CA VAL A 365 0.02 -13.04 -12.21
C VAL A 365 -1.32 -12.32 -12.23
N LEU A 366 -1.28 -11.00 -12.40
CA LEU A 366 -2.44 -10.13 -12.48
C LEU A 366 -2.86 -9.94 -13.94
N PHE A 367 -4.16 -10.09 -14.20
CA PHE A 367 -4.78 -9.91 -15.51
C PHE A 367 -5.89 -8.87 -15.43
N LEU A 368 -6.05 -8.09 -16.51
CA LEU A 368 -7.15 -7.14 -16.65
C LEU A 368 -8.20 -7.59 -17.67
N GLY A 369 -9.46 -7.37 -17.33
CA GLY A 369 -10.61 -7.61 -18.19
C GLY A 369 -10.85 -9.07 -18.55
N ASN A 370 -11.71 -9.28 -19.54
CA ASN A 370 -12.20 -10.60 -19.94
C ASN A 370 -11.27 -11.33 -20.92
N GLY A 371 -10.15 -10.72 -21.30
CA GLY A 371 -9.25 -11.16 -22.37
C GLY A 371 -7.94 -11.80 -21.90
N TYR A 372 -7.78 -12.08 -20.59
CA TYR A 372 -6.56 -12.64 -20.00
C TYR A 372 -5.26 -11.93 -20.43
N TYR A 373 -5.29 -10.60 -20.51
CA TYR A 373 -4.08 -9.79 -20.73
C TYR A 373 -3.36 -9.63 -19.40
N ASN A 374 -2.19 -10.26 -19.24
CA ASN A 374 -1.40 -10.11 -18.03
C ASN A 374 -0.76 -8.72 -18.01
N VAL A 375 -0.84 -8.04 -16.87
CA VAL A 375 -0.32 -6.68 -16.69
C VAL A 375 0.84 -6.62 -15.73
N ASP A 376 0.92 -7.55 -14.79
CA ASP A 376 2.02 -7.63 -13.84
C ASP A 376 2.13 -9.04 -13.24
N GLU A 377 3.30 -9.36 -12.69
CA GLU A 377 3.57 -10.64 -12.04
C GLU A 377 4.56 -10.49 -10.89
N CYS A 378 4.38 -11.31 -9.86
CA CYS A 378 5.23 -11.32 -8.67
C CYS A 378 5.55 -12.75 -8.23
N ASN A 379 6.83 -13.03 -7.98
CA ASN A 379 7.26 -14.32 -7.46
C ASN A 379 6.72 -14.55 -6.06
N ILE A 380 6.27 -15.77 -5.79
CA ILE A 380 5.73 -16.14 -4.50
C ILE A 380 6.88 -16.55 -3.57
N ASN A 381 7.01 -15.82 -2.48
CA ASN A 381 8.01 -16.11 -1.45
C ASN A 381 7.40 -16.94 -0.34
N LYS A 382 8.05 -18.03 0.06
CA LYS A 382 7.61 -18.81 1.21
C LYS A 382 7.88 -18.04 2.49
N VAL A 383 6.85 -17.86 3.30
CA VAL A 383 6.95 -17.33 4.65
C VAL A 383 6.32 -18.33 5.63
N LEU A 384 6.89 -18.42 6.82
CA LEU A 384 6.34 -19.22 7.89
C LEU A 384 5.40 -18.32 8.71
N LYS A 385 4.12 -18.69 8.80
CA LYS A 385 3.20 -18.04 9.73
C LYS A 385 2.95 -18.98 10.90
N ALA A 386 3.19 -18.49 12.11
CA ALA A 386 2.73 -19.17 13.30
C ALA A 386 1.20 -19.18 13.29
N VAL A 387 0.64 -20.34 13.60
CA VAL A 387 -0.80 -20.57 13.52
C VAL A 387 -1.35 -20.68 14.91
N ASP A 388 -2.46 -20.00 15.07
CA ASP A 388 -3.39 -20.30 16.12
C ASP A 388 -4.11 -21.59 15.77
N LYS A 389 -4.12 -22.57 16.67
CA LYS A 389 -4.77 -23.86 16.44
C LYS A 389 -5.48 -24.37 17.66
N THR A 390 -6.71 -24.83 17.43
CA THR A 390 -7.48 -25.60 18.40
C THR A 390 -7.12 -27.08 18.36
N VAL A 391 -6.83 -27.68 19.52
CA VAL A 391 -6.99 -29.13 19.75
C VAL A 391 -8.35 -29.35 20.43
N ASN A 392 -9.25 -30.10 19.78
CA ASN A 392 -10.66 -30.22 20.14
C ASN A 392 -10.93 -30.83 21.53
N SER A 393 -12.00 -30.29 22.14
CA SER A 393 -12.71 -30.64 23.38
C SER A 393 -12.05 -31.63 24.35
N LYS A 394 -11.68 -31.13 25.53
CA LYS A 394 -11.18 -31.98 26.62
C LYS A 394 -12.26 -32.64 27.49
N GLY A 395 -13.57 -32.69 27.22
CA GLY A 395 -14.63 -33.28 28.12
C GLY A 395 -15.59 -32.25 28.78
N ALA A 396 -16.07 -32.42 30.03
CA ALA A 396 -17.04 -31.52 30.70
C ALA A 396 -16.67 -30.02 30.76
N VAL A 397 -17.57 -29.15 30.30
CA VAL A 397 -17.43 -27.67 30.29
C VAL A 397 -17.62 -27.10 31.71
N GLY A 398 -16.74 -26.17 32.11
CA GLY A 398 -16.78 -25.48 33.41
C GLY A 398 -16.92 -23.97 33.28
N ALA A 399 -16.58 -23.21 34.32
CA ALA A 399 -16.58 -21.75 34.27
C ALA A 399 -15.49 -21.19 33.31
N PRO A 400 -15.67 -19.97 32.76
CA PRO A 400 -14.68 -19.32 31.90
C PRO A 400 -13.29 -19.25 32.55
N GLN A 401 -12.28 -19.83 31.91
CA GLN A 401 -10.89 -19.83 32.40
C GLN A 401 -9.87 -19.89 31.26
N LEU A 402 -8.66 -19.39 31.54
CA LEU A 402 -7.47 -19.44 30.68
C LEU A 402 -6.27 -20.01 31.45
N THR A 403 -5.50 -20.90 30.83
CA THR A 403 -4.27 -21.49 31.39
C THR A 403 -3.18 -21.55 30.33
N PHE A 404 -2.00 -21.01 30.64
CA PHE A 404 -0.85 -20.93 29.74
C PHE A 404 0.44 -20.69 30.56
N ASN A 405 1.61 -20.77 29.91
CA ASN A 405 2.88 -20.44 30.54
C ASN A 405 2.99 -18.93 30.80
N ASN A 406 3.42 -18.54 32.01
CA ASN A 406 3.48 -17.12 32.39
C ASN A 406 4.53 -16.30 31.61
N SER A 407 5.46 -16.98 30.92
CA SER A 407 6.52 -16.36 30.14
C SER A 407 6.74 -17.12 28.83
N VAL A 408 7.06 -16.39 27.76
CA VAL A 408 7.44 -16.94 26.46
C VAL A 408 8.51 -16.05 25.82
N GLU A 409 9.43 -16.63 25.05
CA GLU A 409 10.39 -15.85 24.27
C GLU A 409 9.69 -15.08 23.15
N SER A 410 10.19 -13.89 22.84
CA SER A 410 9.77 -13.14 21.65
C SER A 410 9.82 -14.01 20.39
N GLY A 411 8.73 -14.01 19.61
CA GLY A 411 8.55 -14.88 18.43
C GLY A 411 8.12 -16.32 18.74
N GLY A 412 8.09 -16.72 20.01
CA GLY A 412 7.72 -18.06 20.46
C GLY A 412 6.22 -18.39 20.39
N GLN A 413 5.87 -19.64 20.69
CA GLN A 413 4.48 -20.12 20.71
C GLN A 413 3.87 -20.06 22.11
N ILE A 414 2.63 -19.59 22.20
CA ILE A 414 1.84 -19.46 23.42
C ILE A 414 0.72 -20.50 23.38
N PHE A 415 0.83 -21.56 24.19
CA PHE A 415 -0.20 -22.58 24.29
C PHE A 415 -1.23 -22.18 25.35
N ILE A 416 -2.49 -22.00 24.95
CA ILE A 416 -3.57 -21.44 25.78
C ILE A 416 -4.70 -22.45 25.88
N ASP A 417 -4.83 -23.13 27.03
CA ASP A 417 -6.03 -23.90 27.35
C ASP A 417 -7.14 -22.95 27.81
N TYR A 418 -8.34 -23.10 27.24
CA TYR A 418 -9.54 -22.33 27.58
C TYR A 418 -10.72 -23.24 27.97
N ASN A 419 -11.65 -22.71 28.77
CA ASN A 419 -12.88 -23.38 29.18
C ASN A 419 -14.02 -22.36 29.31
N GLY A 420 -15.27 -22.83 29.36
CA GLY A 420 -16.45 -22.02 29.64
C GLY A 420 -16.93 -21.14 28.48
N VAL A 421 -16.60 -21.50 27.24
CA VAL A 421 -17.11 -20.82 26.04
C VAL A 421 -18.52 -21.32 25.73
N THR A 422 -19.47 -20.42 25.49
CA THR A 422 -20.86 -20.75 25.19
C THR A 422 -21.38 -20.14 23.89
N GLU A 423 -20.62 -19.23 23.29
CA GLU A 423 -21.04 -18.50 22.08
C GLU A 423 -20.13 -18.81 20.90
N LYS A 424 -20.71 -18.84 19.70
CA LYS A 424 -20.03 -19.25 18.46
C LYS A 424 -18.92 -18.30 18.03
N ASP A 425 -19.09 -17.02 18.36
CA ASP A 425 -18.20 -15.93 17.99
C ASP A 425 -17.22 -15.56 19.12
N ALA A 426 -17.12 -16.36 20.18
CA ALA A 426 -16.10 -16.17 21.20
C ALA A 426 -14.70 -16.29 20.56
N TRP A 427 -13.76 -15.44 20.99
CA TRP A 427 -12.41 -15.39 20.43
C TRP A 427 -11.37 -15.09 21.51
N ILE A 428 -10.11 -15.44 21.25
CA ILE A 428 -8.97 -15.26 22.16
C ILE A 428 -7.96 -14.38 21.44
N ALA A 429 -7.37 -13.42 22.15
CA ALA A 429 -6.36 -12.52 21.61
C ALA A 429 -5.18 -12.34 22.55
N LEU A 430 -4.03 -12.02 21.95
CA LEU A 430 -2.89 -11.42 22.60
C LEU A 430 -2.97 -9.89 22.38
N THR A 431 -2.95 -9.11 23.46
CA THR A 431 -3.11 -7.66 23.40
C THR A 431 -2.03 -6.97 24.21
N TYR A 432 -1.79 -5.69 23.95
CA TYR A 432 -0.97 -4.85 24.82
C TYR A 432 -1.62 -4.73 26.20
N ALA A 433 -0.80 -4.54 27.24
CA ALA A 433 -1.27 -4.60 28.63
C ALA A 433 -2.28 -3.50 29.01
N ASP A 434 -2.23 -2.37 28.32
CA ASP A 434 -3.10 -1.21 28.46
C ASP A 434 -4.30 -1.22 27.50
N GLU A 435 -4.30 -2.09 26.49
CA GLU A 435 -5.35 -2.19 25.47
C GLU A 435 -6.16 -3.49 25.56
N VAL A 436 -7.07 -3.56 26.54
CA VAL A 436 -7.90 -4.77 26.78
C VAL A 436 -9.02 -4.94 25.73
N TYR A 437 -9.27 -3.94 24.89
CA TYR A 437 -10.36 -3.90 23.92
C TYR A 437 -9.86 -3.75 22.48
N SER A 438 -8.73 -4.36 22.16
CA SER A 438 -8.13 -4.27 20.85
C SER A 438 -7.56 -5.61 20.41
N ASN A 439 -7.46 -5.80 19.10
CA ASN A 439 -6.76 -6.90 18.46
C ASN A 439 -5.44 -6.40 17.83
N THR A 440 -4.82 -5.37 18.41
CA THR A 440 -3.75 -4.55 17.79
C THR A 440 -2.44 -5.29 17.54
N THR A 441 -2.19 -6.40 18.22
CA THR A 441 -1.07 -7.28 17.84
C THR A 441 -1.38 -8.09 16.57
N GLY A 442 -2.63 -8.15 16.13
CA GLY A 442 -3.09 -9.02 15.06
C GLY A 442 -3.03 -10.52 15.38
N MET A 443 -2.68 -10.91 16.62
CA MET A 443 -2.66 -12.30 17.10
C MET A 443 -3.96 -12.62 17.83
N TRP A 444 -4.89 -13.25 17.12
CA TRP A 444 -6.17 -13.66 17.69
C TRP A 444 -6.81 -14.78 16.88
N CYS A 445 -7.69 -15.54 17.52
CA CYS A 445 -8.50 -16.54 16.84
C CYS A 445 -9.85 -16.75 17.51
N TYR A 446 -10.86 -17.12 16.72
CA TYR A 446 -12.13 -17.60 17.26
C TYR A 446 -11.89 -18.88 18.07
N ALA A 447 -12.41 -18.95 19.28
CA ALA A 447 -12.26 -20.10 20.17
C ALA A 447 -12.86 -21.37 19.54
N SER A 448 -13.93 -21.21 18.76
CA SER A 448 -14.67 -22.30 18.11
C SER A 448 -13.89 -22.95 16.95
N THR A 449 -13.11 -22.17 16.20
CA THR A 449 -12.32 -22.66 15.04
C THR A 449 -10.83 -22.78 15.32
N GLY A 450 -10.32 -21.97 16.25
CA GLY A 450 -8.89 -21.64 16.33
C GLY A 450 -8.40 -20.90 15.09
N LYS A 451 -9.27 -20.24 14.32
CA LYS A 451 -8.93 -19.50 13.09
C LYS A 451 -9.31 -18.04 13.21
N LEU A 452 -8.84 -17.21 12.29
CA LEU A 452 -9.20 -15.79 12.17
C LEU A 452 -10.62 -15.56 11.62
N TRP A 453 -11.41 -16.62 11.41
CA TRP A 453 -12.77 -16.53 10.88
C TRP A 453 -13.74 -17.42 11.67
N PRO A 454 -15.02 -17.01 11.77
CA PRO A 454 -16.03 -17.70 12.57
C PRO A 454 -16.52 -18.99 11.91
N LEU A 455 -17.18 -19.86 12.70
CA LEU A 455 -18.02 -20.93 12.16
C LEU A 455 -19.35 -20.37 11.68
N PHE A 456 -19.84 -20.86 10.54
CA PHE A 456 -21.20 -20.57 10.05
C PHE A 456 -22.27 -21.42 10.74
N ASP A 457 -21.88 -22.50 11.44
CA ASP A 457 -22.78 -23.49 12.05
C ASP A 457 -22.70 -23.46 13.58
N GLU A 458 -23.77 -22.97 14.23
CA GLU A 458 -23.93 -22.85 15.68
C GLU A 458 -23.90 -24.19 16.43
N SER A 459 -24.12 -25.31 15.75
CA SER A 459 -24.15 -26.63 16.39
C SER A 459 -22.75 -27.17 16.78
N LYS A 460 -21.68 -26.46 16.40
CA LYS A 460 -20.28 -26.89 16.55
C LYS A 460 -19.44 -26.05 17.54
N ILE A 461 -20.08 -25.38 18.50
CA ILE A 461 -19.38 -24.60 19.53
C ILE A 461 -18.46 -25.50 20.35
N VAL A 462 -17.18 -25.11 20.45
CA VAL A 462 -16.19 -25.79 21.28
C VAL A 462 -16.13 -25.08 22.64
N GLY A 463 -16.85 -25.61 23.63
CA GLY A 463 -16.96 -24.96 24.94
C GLY A 463 -15.68 -24.99 25.80
N ARG A 464 -14.72 -25.85 25.43
CA ARG A 464 -13.37 -25.88 26.00
C ARG A 464 -12.38 -26.49 25.02
N GLY A 465 -11.16 -25.99 25.01
CA GLY A 465 -10.14 -26.44 24.08
C GLY A 465 -8.78 -25.85 24.42
N ARG A 466 -7.85 -25.99 23.48
CA ARG A 466 -6.55 -25.31 23.55
C ARG A 466 -6.34 -24.58 22.26
N VAL A 467 -6.12 -23.27 22.30
CA VAL A 467 -5.59 -22.51 21.15
C VAL A 467 -4.08 -22.36 21.29
N VAL A 468 -3.42 -22.01 20.20
CA VAL A 468 -2.04 -21.53 20.19
C VAL A 468 -2.12 -20.06 19.78
N LEU A 469 -1.28 -19.19 20.31
CA LEU A 469 -0.97 -17.88 19.72
C LEU A 469 0.54 -17.80 19.49
N SER A 470 1.02 -16.80 18.78
CA SER A 470 2.45 -16.52 18.70
C SER A 470 2.79 -15.21 19.38
N ALA A 471 3.98 -15.11 19.97
CA ALA A 471 4.51 -13.90 20.57
C ALA A 471 5.05 -12.94 19.49
N ASN A 472 4.21 -12.60 18.53
CA ASN A 472 4.52 -11.70 17.42
C ASN A 472 3.41 -10.65 17.29
N THR A 473 3.68 -9.55 16.62
CA THR A 473 2.66 -8.75 15.95
C THR A 473 2.52 -9.20 14.51
N LEU A 474 1.30 -9.18 13.97
CA LEU A 474 1.04 -9.31 12.54
C LEU A 474 0.97 -7.92 11.93
N ASP A 475 1.88 -7.63 11.00
CA ASP A 475 1.70 -6.49 10.13
C ASP A 475 0.57 -6.82 9.14
N GLU A 476 -0.56 -6.15 9.30
CA GLU A 476 -1.72 -6.36 8.44
C GLU A 476 -1.44 -6.00 6.98
N ASN A 477 -0.42 -5.19 6.69
CA ASN A 477 -0.03 -4.74 5.36
C ASN A 477 0.86 -5.73 4.61
N SER A 478 1.85 -6.28 5.28
CA SER A 478 2.77 -7.25 4.68
C SER A 478 2.38 -8.70 4.93
N GLY A 479 1.50 -8.96 5.90
CA GLY A 479 1.18 -10.30 6.40
C GLY A 479 2.32 -10.95 7.19
N LEU A 480 3.41 -10.21 7.45
CA LEU A 480 4.59 -10.67 8.16
C LEU A 480 4.41 -10.62 9.67
N LEU A 481 5.14 -11.48 10.37
CA LEU A 481 5.20 -11.49 11.82
C LEU A 481 6.43 -10.72 12.29
N HIS A 482 6.26 -9.83 13.26
CA HIS A 482 7.34 -9.17 13.97
C HIS A 482 7.38 -9.72 15.40
N PRO A 483 8.52 -10.22 15.89
CA PRO A 483 8.64 -10.68 17.27
C PRO A 483 8.23 -9.57 18.24
N LEU A 484 7.38 -9.90 19.23
CA LEU A 484 6.93 -8.91 20.20
C LEU A 484 8.10 -8.39 21.03
N PRO A 485 8.21 -7.07 21.22
CA PRO A 485 9.19 -6.51 22.14
C PRO A 485 9.03 -7.11 23.55
N PRO A 486 10.14 -7.39 24.27
CA PRO A 486 10.07 -7.89 25.64
C PRO A 486 9.23 -6.96 26.51
N GLY A 487 8.29 -7.53 27.27
CA GLY A 487 7.30 -6.73 27.97
C GLY A 487 6.15 -7.56 28.56
N ASN A 488 5.20 -6.87 29.18
CA ASN A 488 3.99 -7.51 29.70
C ASN A 488 2.83 -7.28 28.74
N TYR A 489 2.08 -8.35 28.47
CA TYR A 489 0.96 -8.38 27.55
C TYR A 489 -0.22 -9.10 28.22
N LEU A 490 -1.38 -9.08 27.57
CA LEU A 490 -2.57 -9.78 28.04
C LEU A 490 -3.01 -10.84 27.05
N ILE A 491 -3.39 -12.00 27.58
CA ILE A 491 -4.25 -12.95 26.88
C ILE A 491 -5.67 -12.74 27.36
N VAL A 492 -6.58 -12.45 26.42
CA VAL A 492 -7.97 -12.17 26.71
C VAL A 492 -8.87 -13.15 25.97
N LEU A 493 -9.83 -13.75 26.68
CA LEU A 493 -10.92 -14.51 26.09
C LEU A 493 -12.14 -13.60 26.05
N TYR A 494 -12.67 -13.36 24.86
CA TYR A 494 -13.87 -12.57 24.60
C TYR A 494 -15.09 -13.45 24.37
N LYS A 495 -16.24 -12.89 24.71
CA LYS A 495 -17.52 -13.57 24.71
C LYS A 495 -18.08 -13.76 23.29
N ASP A 496 -18.06 -12.72 22.48
CA ASP A 496 -18.69 -12.63 21.16
C ASP A 496 -17.75 -11.90 20.17
N GLY A 497 -18.20 -11.67 18.93
CA GLY A 497 -17.44 -10.93 17.91
C GLY A 497 -17.17 -9.45 18.24
N GLY A 498 -17.59 -8.97 19.41
CA GLY A 498 -17.19 -7.69 20.00
C GLY A 498 -16.08 -7.86 21.04
N PHE A 499 -15.77 -6.77 21.76
CA PHE A 499 -14.70 -6.74 22.76
C PHE A 499 -15.21 -6.95 24.18
N VAL A 500 -16.12 -7.91 24.41
CA VAL A 500 -16.65 -8.20 25.77
C VAL A 500 -15.77 -9.27 26.44
N PRO A 501 -14.88 -8.94 27.41
CA PRO A 501 -13.96 -9.91 27.99
C PRO A 501 -14.65 -10.84 28.99
N LEU A 502 -14.44 -12.14 28.86
CA LEU A 502 -14.80 -13.18 29.83
C LEU A 502 -13.67 -13.43 30.85
N VAL A 503 -12.43 -13.48 30.38
CA VAL A 503 -11.23 -13.76 31.19
C VAL A 503 -10.06 -12.97 30.63
N LYS A 504 -9.21 -12.41 31.50
CA LYS A 504 -7.93 -11.80 31.12
C LYS A 504 -6.81 -12.25 32.05
N LYS A 505 -5.63 -12.53 31.50
CA LYS A 505 -4.43 -12.90 32.27
C LYS A 505 -3.18 -12.32 31.61
N THR A 506 -2.21 -11.92 32.44
CA THR A 506 -0.94 -11.37 31.98
C THR A 506 0.01 -12.47 31.53
N ILE A 507 0.76 -12.20 30.47
CA ILE A 507 1.91 -12.97 30.00
C ILE A 507 3.12 -12.05 29.84
N THR A 508 4.31 -12.54 30.18
CA THR A 508 5.56 -11.82 29.97
C THR A 508 6.25 -12.34 28.71
N ILE A 509 6.59 -11.45 27.79
CA ILE A 509 7.45 -11.74 26.64
C ILE A 509 8.88 -11.40 27.05
N THR A 510 9.80 -12.35 26.88
CA THR A 510 11.23 -12.23 27.25
C THR A 510 12.15 -12.12 26.06
#